data_AF-A0A961TVD0-F1
#
_entry.id   AF-A0A961TVD0-F1
#
_cell.length_a   1.000
_cell.length_b   1.000
_cell.length_c   1.000
_cell.angle_alpha   90.00
_cell.angle_beta   90.00
_cell.angle_gamma   90.00
#
_symmetry.space_group_name_H-M   'P 1'
#
loop_
_entity.id
_entity.type
_entity.pdbx_description
1 polymer ?
#
loop_
_entity_poly.entity_id
_entity_poly.type
_entity_poly.pdbx_seq_one_letter_code
_entity_poly.pdbx_strand_id
1 'polypeptide(L)'
;MKASTVFYKVYAHLLEQGKQAINDNGKCLYRGPDGTKCAVGALIRDREYDPEMENSGGVGGLKREGLLPERLKPHYELLKDLQDEHDENIDRRGDSKWFKTKSLHERMRRVAESHGIKFVEMELV
;
A
#
# COMPACT_ATOMS: atom_id res chain seq x y z
N MET A 1 -3.25 -4.49 16.24
CA MET A 1 -1.91 -4.17 15.69
C MET A 1 -1.65 -2.70 15.98
N LYS A 2 -0.40 -2.24 16.12
CA LYS A 2 -0.13 -0.80 16.28
C LYS A 2 -0.07 -0.13 14.91
N ALA A 3 -0.43 1.15 14.81
CA ALA A 3 -0.33 1.93 13.58
C ALA A 3 1.11 1.94 13.03
N SER A 4 2.11 2.08 13.90
CA SER A 4 3.53 1.99 13.51
C SER A 4 3.88 0.63 12.89
N THR A 5 3.32 -0.47 13.39
CA THR A 5 3.54 -1.80 12.80
C THR A 5 2.93 -1.91 11.40
N VAL A 6 1.77 -1.30 11.15
CA VAL A 6 1.17 -1.21 9.81
C VAL A 6 2.07 -0.44 8.87
N PHE A 7 2.43 0.78 9.28
CA PHE A 7 3.27 1.68 8.51
C PHE A 7 4.60 1.04 8.09
N TYR A 8 5.39 0.55 9.05
CA TYR A 8 6.71 0.00 8.74
C TYR A 8 6.67 -1.27 7.90
N LYS A 9 5.60 -2.09 8.01
CA LYS A 9 5.41 -3.25 7.12
C LYS A 9 5.17 -2.82 5.67
N VAL A 10 4.32 -1.82 5.47
CA VAL A 10 4.04 -1.30 4.13
C VAL A 10 5.27 -0.62 3.56
N TYR A 11 5.95 0.20 4.37
CA TYR A 11 7.15 0.91 3.94
C TYR A 11 8.27 -0.05 3.50
N ALA A 12 8.56 -1.08 4.31
CA ALA A 12 9.51 -2.13 3.95
C ALA A 12 9.12 -2.83 2.64
N HIS A 13 7.85 -3.24 2.53
CA HIS A 13 7.33 -3.90 1.33
C HIS A 13 7.47 -3.04 0.07
N LEU A 14 7.13 -1.76 0.15
CA LEU A 14 7.23 -0.85 -1.00
C LEU A 14 8.68 -0.61 -1.43
N LEU A 15 9.60 -0.56 -0.48
CA LEU A 15 11.05 -0.50 -0.75
C LEU A 15 11.54 -1.78 -1.44
N GLU A 16 11.23 -2.94 -0.86
CA GLU A 16 11.69 -4.24 -1.34
C GLU A 16 11.09 -4.62 -2.70
N GLN A 17 9.78 -4.43 -2.88
CA GLN A 17 9.11 -4.86 -4.11
C GLN A 17 9.55 -4.04 -5.32
N GLY A 18 9.84 -2.75 -5.14
CA GLY A 18 10.45 -1.93 -6.20
C GLY A 18 9.59 -1.74 -7.46
N LYS A 19 8.37 -2.30 -7.51
CA LYS A 19 7.41 -2.21 -8.62
C LYS A 19 5.97 -2.29 -8.12
N GLN A 20 5.02 -1.83 -8.92
CA GLN A 20 3.59 -1.88 -8.56
C GLN A 20 2.96 -3.22 -8.88
N ALA A 21 1.88 -3.53 -8.18
CA ALA A 21 0.96 -4.60 -8.54
C ALA A 21 -0.17 -4.02 -9.40
N ILE A 22 -0.07 -4.10 -10.72
CA ILE A 22 -1.06 -3.56 -11.66
C ILE A 22 -1.53 -4.63 -12.65
N ASN A 23 -2.75 -4.49 -13.18
CA ASN A 23 -3.23 -5.27 -14.32
C ASN A 23 -2.89 -4.59 -15.66
N ASP A 24 -3.25 -5.23 -16.77
CA ASP A 24 -3.00 -4.75 -18.14
C ASP A 24 -3.63 -3.38 -18.45
N ASN A 25 -4.64 -2.97 -17.67
CA ASN A 25 -5.29 -1.66 -17.79
C ASN A 25 -4.65 -0.59 -16.88
N GLY A 26 -3.54 -0.90 -16.21
CA GLY A 26 -2.87 -0.02 -15.26
C GLY A 26 -3.59 0.16 -13.93
N LYS A 27 -4.61 -0.67 -13.63
CA LYS A 27 -5.32 -0.63 -12.34
C LYS A 27 -4.49 -1.34 -11.27
N CYS A 28 -4.31 -0.69 -10.12
CA CYS A 28 -3.71 -1.30 -8.93
C CYS A 28 -4.49 -2.55 -8.47
N LEU A 29 -3.77 -3.59 -8.08
CA LEU A 29 -4.28 -4.85 -7.56
C LEU A 29 -3.77 -5.11 -6.15
N TYR A 30 -4.62 -5.66 -5.29
CA TYR A 30 -4.19 -6.15 -3.98
C TYR A 30 -3.26 -7.37 -4.14
N ARG A 31 -3.56 -8.23 -5.12
CA ARG A 31 -2.68 -9.30 -5.59
C ARG A 31 -2.45 -9.17 -7.09
N GLY A 32 -1.25 -8.73 -7.45
CA GLY A 32 -0.84 -8.57 -8.83
C GLY A 32 -0.12 -9.79 -9.41
N PRO A 33 0.20 -9.74 -10.73
CA PRO A 33 1.06 -10.70 -11.38
C PRO A 33 2.41 -10.88 -10.67
N ASP A 34 3.05 -12.03 -10.88
CA ASP A 34 4.36 -12.38 -10.31
C ASP A 34 4.46 -12.28 -8.76
N GLY A 35 3.32 -12.44 -8.07
CA GLY A 35 3.27 -12.38 -6.61
C GLY A 35 3.36 -10.97 -6.00
N THR A 36 3.32 -9.93 -6.84
CA THR A 36 3.32 -8.54 -6.39
C THR A 36 2.07 -8.20 -5.60
N LYS A 37 2.19 -7.22 -4.70
CA LYS A 37 1.09 -6.69 -3.89
C LYS A 37 1.20 -5.18 -3.79
N CYS A 38 0.09 -4.47 -3.76
CA CYS A 38 0.10 -3.05 -3.47
C CYS A 38 0.39 -2.76 -1.99
N ALA A 39 0.36 -1.48 -1.60
CA ALA A 39 0.57 -1.05 -0.21
C ALA A 39 -0.35 -1.79 0.77
N VAL A 40 -1.67 -1.81 0.51
CA VAL A 40 -2.62 -2.53 1.38
C VAL A 40 -2.57 -4.04 1.15
N GLY A 41 -2.34 -4.48 -0.08
CA GLY A 41 -2.19 -5.88 -0.45
C GLY A 41 -1.10 -6.60 0.34
N ALA A 42 0.02 -5.91 0.62
CA ALA A 42 1.11 -6.41 1.45
C ALA A 42 0.70 -6.80 2.87
N LEU A 43 -0.39 -6.22 3.36
CA LEU A 43 -0.90 -6.52 4.68
C LEU A 43 -1.89 -7.68 4.62
N ILE A 44 -2.68 -7.86 3.57
CA ILE A 44 -3.77 -8.84 3.48
C ILE A 44 -3.20 -10.26 3.48
N ARG A 45 -3.61 -11.09 4.45
CA ARG A 45 -3.18 -12.50 4.53
C ARG A 45 -3.87 -13.32 3.45
N ASP A 46 -3.29 -14.46 3.08
CA ASP A 46 -3.88 -15.36 2.07
C ASP A 46 -5.31 -15.80 2.42
N ARG A 47 -5.55 -16.17 3.68
CA ARG A 47 -6.90 -16.53 4.17
C ARG A 47 -7.89 -15.35 4.28
N GLU A 48 -7.38 -14.13 4.24
CA GLU A 48 -8.19 -12.91 4.33
C GLU A 48 -8.44 -12.33 2.94
N TYR A 49 -7.78 -12.84 1.90
CA TYR A 49 -7.96 -12.37 0.55
C TYR A 49 -9.25 -12.92 -0.05
N ASP A 50 -9.99 -12.03 -0.69
CA ASP A 50 -11.17 -12.35 -1.46
C ASP A 50 -10.99 -11.74 -2.87
N PRO A 51 -11.14 -12.49 -3.96
CA PRO A 51 -11.08 -11.94 -5.32
C PRO A 51 -12.03 -10.74 -5.54
N GLU A 52 -13.13 -10.62 -4.80
CA GLU A 52 -14.03 -9.46 -4.87
C GLU A 52 -13.35 -8.16 -4.46
N MET A 53 -12.29 -8.22 -3.65
CA MET A 53 -11.48 -7.05 -3.26
C MET A 53 -10.94 -6.30 -4.49
N GLU A 54 -10.57 -7.00 -5.56
CA GLU A 54 -10.02 -6.36 -6.76
C GLU A 54 -11.05 -5.48 -7.49
N ASN A 55 -12.34 -5.58 -7.14
CA ASN A 55 -13.43 -4.80 -7.72
C ASN A 55 -13.95 -3.70 -6.79
N SER A 56 -13.44 -3.58 -5.57
CA SER A 56 -13.99 -2.68 -4.53
C SER A 56 -13.63 -1.20 -4.71
N GLY A 57 -12.94 -0.79 -5.78
CA GLY A 57 -12.58 0.62 -5.97
C GLY A 57 -11.65 1.20 -4.89
N GLY A 58 -10.74 0.38 -4.35
CA GLY A 58 -9.73 0.80 -3.37
C GLY A 58 -10.16 0.62 -1.91
N VAL A 59 -9.37 1.21 -0.99
CA VAL A 59 -9.53 1.02 0.48
C VAL A 59 -10.91 1.45 0.98
N GLY A 60 -11.44 2.54 0.43
CA GLY A 60 -12.77 3.06 0.77
C GLY A 60 -13.89 2.08 0.46
N GLY A 61 -13.85 1.42 -0.71
CA GLY A 61 -14.87 0.44 -1.03
C GLY A 61 -14.65 -0.90 -0.34
N LEU A 62 -13.41 -1.33 -0.03
CA LEU A 62 -13.20 -2.48 0.87
C LEU A 62 -13.93 -2.30 2.21
N LYS A 63 -13.86 -1.09 2.78
CA LYS A 63 -14.57 -0.78 4.03
C LYS A 63 -16.09 -0.80 3.83
N ARG A 64 -16.58 -0.17 2.77
CA ARG A 64 -18.03 -0.07 2.47
C ARG A 64 -18.67 -1.43 2.18
N GLU A 65 -17.94 -2.30 1.49
CA GLU A 65 -18.39 -3.63 1.07
C GLU A 65 -18.16 -4.70 2.14
N GLY A 66 -17.54 -4.33 3.28
CA GLY A 66 -17.28 -5.27 4.38
C GLY A 66 -16.11 -6.23 4.13
N LEU A 67 -15.33 -6.00 3.06
CA LEU A 67 -14.18 -6.81 2.66
C LEU A 67 -12.88 -6.44 3.40
N LEU A 68 -12.82 -5.27 4.06
CA LEU A 68 -11.63 -4.87 4.83
C LEU A 68 -11.43 -5.80 6.04
N PRO A 69 -10.29 -6.53 6.16
CA PRO A 69 -10.07 -7.47 7.26
C PRO A 69 -10.20 -6.79 8.64
N GLU A 70 -10.86 -7.47 9.60
CA GLU A 70 -11.17 -6.90 10.93
C GLU A 70 -9.96 -6.26 11.63
N ARG A 71 -8.79 -6.93 11.56
CA ARG A 71 -7.56 -6.43 12.19
C ARG A 71 -6.99 -5.15 11.54
N LEU A 72 -7.46 -4.80 10.34
CA LEU A 72 -7.05 -3.64 9.56
C LEU A 72 -8.04 -2.48 9.70
N LYS A 73 -9.31 -2.73 10.04
CA LYS A 73 -10.34 -1.69 10.20
C LYS A 73 -9.93 -0.53 11.12
N PRO A 74 -9.27 -0.74 12.29
CA PRO A 74 -8.84 0.35 13.16
C PRO A 74 -7.78 1.28 12.54
N HIS A 75 -7.17 0.89 11.42
CA HIS A 75 -6.11 1.63 10.75
C HIS A 75 -6.59 2.21 9.41
N TYR A 76 -7.90 2.28 9.16
CA TYR A 76 -8.47 2.65 7.87
C TYR A 76 -7.87 3.93 7.27
N GLU A 77 -7.77 5.02 8.03
CA GLU A 77 -7.20 6.28 7.53
C GLU A 77 -5.73 6.12 7.13
N LEU A 78 -4.93 5.43 7.95
CA LEU A 78 -3.53 5.12 7.63
C LEU A 78 -3.41 4.26 6.36
N LEU A 79 -4.29 3.27 6.20
CA LEU A 79 -4.29 2.40 5.02
C LEU A 79 -4.67 3.17 3.76
N LYS A 80 -5.63 4.08 3.86
CA LYS A 80 -6.05 4.96 2.77
C LYS A 80 -4.88 5.85 2.35
N ASP A 81 -4.24 6.55 3.28
CA ASP A 81 -3.13 7.47 2.96
C ASP A 81 -1.91 6.72 2.39
N LEU A 82 -1.60 5.53 2.90
CA LEU A 82 -0.53 4.68 2.34
C LEU A 82 -0.83 4.24 0.90
N GLN A 83 -2.10 3.95 0.59
CA GLN A 83 -2.52 3.55 -0.75
C GLN A 83 -2.58 4.75 -1.71
N ASP A 84 -3.07 5.90 -1.24
CA ASP A 84 -3.15 7.12 -2.04
C ASP A 84 -1.74 7.59 -2.41
N GLU A 85 -0.80 7.64 -1.46
CA GLU A 85 0.60 7.97 -1.77
C GLU A 85 1.25 6.96 -2.73
N HIS A 86 0.85 5.68 -2.64
CA HIS A 86 1.22 4.62 -3.58
C HIS A 86 0.68 4.86 -5.02
N ASP A 87 -0.53 5.41 -5.14
CA ASP A 87 -1.25 5.54 -6.40
C ASP A 87 -1.09 6.92 -7.09
N GLU A 88 -0.88 8.02 -6.35
CA GLU A 88 -0.98 9.40 -6.87
C GLU A 88 0.18 9.85 -7.81
N ASN A 89 1.31 9.14 -7.86
CA ASN A 89 2.53 9.64 -8.52
C ASN A 89 3.03 8.79 -9.70
N ILE A 90 2.12 8.17 -10.46
CA ILE A 90 2.46 7.20 -11.51
C ILE A 90 2.46 7.81 -12.92
N ASP A 91 3.49 7.54 -13.72
CA ASP A 91 3.42 7.65 -15.19
C ASP A 91 2.52 6.51 -15.70
N ARG A 92 1.49 6.84 -16.49
CA ARG A 92 0.49 5.91 -17.08
C ARG A 92 1.08 4.69 -17.81
N ARG A 93 2.39 4.62 -18.01
CA ARG A 93 3.14 3.51 -18.61
C ARG A 93 3.68 2.48 -17.61
N GLY A 94 3.53 2.69 -16.30
CA GLY A 94 4.15 1.83 -15.28
C GLY A 94 5.68 1.95 -15.21
N ASP A 95 6.28 2.91 -15.94
CA ASP A 95 7.72 3.15 -15.93
C ASP A 95 8.13 3.76 -14.58
N SER A 96 8.97 3.01 -13.88
CA SER A 96 9.33 3.15 -12.47
C SER A 96 10.24 4.35 -12.17
N LYS A 97 9.80 5.59 -12.46
CA LYS A 97 10.40 6.77 -11.79
C LYS A 97 10.07 6.79 -10.28
N TRP A 98 9.00 6.09 -9.89
CA TRP A 98 8.41 6.02 -8.56
C TRP A 98 9.33 5.41 -7.48
N PHE A 99 10.22 4.50 -7.88
CA PHE A 99 11.11 3.75 -6.98
C PHE A 99 12.49 4.36 -6.81
N LYS A 100 12.68 5.63 -7.22
CA LYS A 100 13.80 6.41 -6.72
C LYS A 100 13.59 6.60 -5.21
N THR A 101 14.34 5.84 -4.41
CA THR A 101 14.32 5.75 -2.94
C THR A 101 14.04 7.08 -2.25
N LYS A 102 14.74 8.16 -2.64
CA LYS A 102 14.54 9.52 -2.09
C LYS A 102 13.08 10.00 -2.14
N SER A 103 12.37 9.73 -3.22
CA SER A 103 10.97 10.16 -3.38
C SER A 103 10.01 9.33 -2.52
N LEU A 104 10.30 8.03 -2.34
CA LEU A 104 9.50 7.15 -1.48
C LEU A 104 9.69 7.54 -0.01
N HIS A 105 10.93 7.80 0.43
CA HIS A 105 11.20 8.23 1.81
C HIS A 105 10.45 9.50 2.19
N GLU A 106 10.39 10.48 1.30
CA GLU A 106 9.67 11.73 1.56
C GLU A 106 8.15 11.51 1.70
N ARG A 107 7.54 10.72 0.80
CA ARG A 107 6.11 10.36 0.90
C ARG A 107 5.81 9.59 2.18
N MET A 108 6.63 8.59 2.51
CA MET A 108 6.46 7.81 3.73
C MET A 108 6.66 8.66 4.99
N ARG A 109 7.56 9.65 4.96
CA ARG A 109 7.70 10.62 6.05
C ARG A 109 6.41 11.43 6.26
N ARG A 110 5.80 11.95 5.19
CA ARG A 110 4.53 12.71 5.28
C ARG A 110 3.41 11.87 5.88
N VAL A 111 3.24 10.63 5.44
CA VAL A 111 2.25 9.71 6.02
C VAL A 111 2.54 9.45 7.50
N ALA A 112 3.80 9.19 7.87
CA ALA A 112 4.16 8.95 9.26
C ALA A 112 3.82 10.16 10.15
N GLU A 113 4.16 11.37 9.71
CA GLU A 113 3.88 12.62 10.43
C GLU A 113 2.37 12.85 10.63
N SER A 114 1.57 12.68 9.57
CA SER A 114 0.10 12.82 9.62
C SER A 114 -0.58 11.85 10.61
N HIS A 115 0.05 10.70 10.88
CA HIS A 115 -0.46 9.67 11.79
C HIS A 115 0.24 9.64 13.15
N GLY A 116 1.09 10.65 13.45
CA GLY A 116 1.83 10.73 14.73
C GLY A 116 2.84 9.59 14.92
N ILE A 117 3.31 8.99 13.84
CA ILE A 117 4.30 7.91 13.84
C ILE A 117 5.68 8.53 13.74
N LYS A 118 6.58 8.20 14.67
CA LYS A 118 8.00 8.59 14.57
C LYS A 118 8.59 7.96 13.31
N PHE A 119 8.99 8.79 12.35
CA PHE A 119 9.63 8.35 11.12
C PHE A 119 11.11 8.01 11.34
N VAL A 120 11.52 6.86 10.80
CA VAL A 120 12.91 6.43 10.67
C VAL A 120 13.06 5.98 9.22
N GLU A 121 14.04 6.55 8.52
CA GLU A 121 14.33 6.15 7.14
C GLU A 121 14.86 4.71 7.12
N MET A 122 14.38 3.90 6.18
CA MET A 122 14.78 2.50 6.05
C MET A 122 15.76 2.39 4.88
N GLU A 123 16.85 1.65 5.08
CA GLU A 123 17.80 1.32 4.01
C GLU A 123 17.46 -0.04 3.40
N LEU A 124 17.67 -0.18 2.08
CA LEU A 124 17.63 -1.48 1.42
C LEU A 124 18.84 -2.28 1.88
N VAL A 125 18.61 -3.49 2.38
CA VAL A 125 19.66 -4.45 2.75
C VAL A 125 20.17 -5.17 1.50
#